data_AF-A0A953IIU3-F1
#
_entry.id   AF-A0A953IIU3-F1
#
_cell.length_a   1.000
_cell.length_b   1.000
_cell.length_c   1.000
_cell.angle_alpha   90.00
_cell.angle_beta   90.00
_cell.angle_gamma   90.00
#
_symmetry.space_group_name_H-M   'P 1'
#
loop_
_entity.id
_entity.type
_entity.pdbx_description
1 polymer ?
#
loop_
_entity_poly.entity_id
_entity_poly.type
_entity_poly.pdbx_seq_one_letter_code
_entity_poly.pdbx_strand_id
1 'polypeptide(L)'
;MRRLGFRARLLLGFVVVLCLIASVGVPTGLSFISSTLRDEAMRRVEIDLGAAWAAFEAERERVQTALSLVSQGEPIRAALDGPNAGADLRERLEVLRLRHELDILTVVDASGRVLQRSRTPYR
;
A
#
# COMPACT_ATOMS: atom_id res chain seq x y z
N MET A 1 -44.55 -46.45 31.28
CA MET A 1 -44.91 -45.14 30.67
C MET A 1 -45.30 -44.17 31.79
N ARG A 2 -44.33 -43.36 32.27
CA ARG A 2 -44.59 -42.37 33.33
C ARG A 2 -45.55 -41.32 32.80
N ARG A 3 -46.78 -41.27 33.34
CA ARG A 3 -47.73 -40.20 33.04
C ARG A 3 -47.16 -38.91 33.62
N LEU A 4 -46.56 -38.07 32.77
CA LEU A 4 -46.19 -36.72 33.16
C LEU A 4 -47.43 -36.01 33.65
N GLY A 5 -47.35 -35.43 34.86
CA GLY A 5 -48.41 -34.58 35.39
C GLY A 5 -48.72 -33.44 34.43
N PHE A 6 -49.97 -32.97 34.41
CA PHE A 6 -50.46 -31.95 33.48
C PHE A 6 -49.53 -30.73 33.37
N ARG A 7 -48.99 -30.26 34.50
CA ARG A 7 -48.01 -29.15 34.58
C ARG A 7 -46.72 -29.43 33.81
N ALA A 8 -46.19 -30.65 33.92
CA ALA A 8 -44.94 -31.03 33.25
C ALA A 8 -45.12 -31.18 31.73
N ARG A 9 -46.30 -31.62 31.27
CA ARG A 9 -46.62 -31.70 29.83
C ARG A 9 -46.74 -30.31 29.20
N LEU A 10 -47.35 -29.36 29.93
CA LEU A 10 -47.48 -27.97 29.49
C LEU A 10 -46.09 -27.28 29.40
N LEU A 11 -45.25 -27.45 30.43
CA LEU A 11 -43.87 -26.94 30.44
C LEU A 11 -43.02 -27.54 29.32
N LEU A 12 -43.13 -28.85 29.07
CA LEU A 12 -42.39 -29.51 27.99
C LEU A 12 -42.76 -28.93 26.62
N GLY A 13 -44.05 -28.71 26.36
CA GLY A 13 -44.51 -28.09 25.10
C GLY A 13 -43.94 -26.68 24.91
N PHE A 14 -43.95 -25.86 25.96
CA PHE A 14 -43.38 -24.51 25.92
C PHE A 14 -41.87 -24.52 25.64
N VAL A 15 -41.12 -25.39 26.33
CA VAL A 15 -39.66 -25.53 26.11
C VAL A 15 -39.34 -25.97 24.69
N VAL A 16 -40.11 -26.91 24.13
CA VAL A 16 -39.92 -27.37 22.74
C VAL A 16 -40.11 -26.22 21.76
N VAL A 17 -41.15 -25.40 21.91
CA VAL A 17 -41.36 -24.23 21.05
C VAL A 17 -40.21 -23.23 21.17
N LEU A 18 -39.74 -22.97 22.39
CA LEU A 18 -38.59 -22.11 22.64
C LEU A 18 -37.32 -22.63 21.98
N CYS A 19 -37.05 -23.93 22.10
CA CYS A 19 -35.91 -24.57 21.44
C CYS A 19 -36.02 -24.48 19.92
N LEU A 20 -37.20 -24.66 19.34
CA LEU A 20 -37.41 -24.53 17.89
C LEU A 20 -37.10 -23.11 17.40
N ILE A 21 -37.59 -22.08 18.11
CA ILE A 21 -37.32 -20.68 17.76
C ILE A 21 -35.83 -20.37 17.93
N ALA A 22 -35.22 -20.77 19.05
CA ALA A 22 -33.80 -20.53 19.31
C ALA A 22 -32.90 -21.24 18.30
N SER A 23 -33.26 -22.46 17.89
CA SER A 23 -32.49 -23.26 16.92
C SER A 23 -32.41 -22.60 15.54
N VAL A 24 -33.36 -21.73 15.18
CA VAL A 24 -33.32 -21.00 13.90
C VAL A 24 -32.77 -19.58 14.11
N GLY A 25 -33.21 -18.89 15.15
CA GLY A 25 -32.87 -17.50 15.40
C GLY A 25 -31.38 -17.28 15.70
N VAL A 26 -30.79 -18.13 16.55
CA VAL A 26 -29.38 -18.01 16.96
C VAL A 26 -28.42 -18.19 15.78
N PRO A 27 -28.45 -19.28 15.00
CA PRO A 27 -27.51 -19.44 13.90
C PRO A 27 -27.72 -18.41 12.79
N THR A 28 -28.97 -17.99 12.53
CA THR A 28 -29.25 -16.95 11.54
C THR A 28 -28.64 -15.61 11.97
N GLY A 29 -28.85 -15.20 13.22
CA GLY A 29 -28.26 -13.98 13.76
C GLY A 29 -26.72 -14.02 13.73
N LEU A 30 -26.14 -15.16 14.15
CA LEU A 30 -24.68 -15.33 14.15
C LEU A 30 -24.10 -15.27 12.72
N SER A 31 -24.76 -15.91 11.75
CA SER A 31 -24.33 -15.91 10.35
C SER A 31 -24.35 -14.51 9.75
N PHE A 32 -25.42 -13.75 9.97
CA PHE A 32 -25.57 -12.38 9.45
C PHE A 32 -24.53 -11.41 10.03
N ILE A 33 -24.25 -11.53 11.33
CA ILE A 33 -23.25 -10.69 12.00
C ILE A 33 -21.85 -11.04 11.52
N SER A 34 -21.55 -12.34 11.40
CA SER A 34 -20.23 -12.81 10.98
C SER A 34 -19.91 -12.43 9.53
N SER A 35 -20.86 -12.52 8.60
CA SER A 35 -20.63 -12.13 7.21
C SER A 35 -20.43 -10.62 7.10
N THR A 36 -21.29 -9.83 7.74
CA THR A 36 -21.20 -8.36 7.70
C THR A 36 -19.89 -7.85 8.28
N LEU A 37 -19.45 -8.40 9.43
CA LEU A 37 -18.17 -8.01 10.04
C LEU A 37 -16.98 -8.38 9.16
N ARG A 38 -17.01 -9.56 8.54
CA ARG A 38 -15.95 -10.00 7.63
C ARG A 38 -15.87 -9.10 6.39
N ASP A 39 -17.02 -8.79 5.79
CA ASP A 39 -17.09 -7.99 4.57
C ASP A 39 -16.64 -6.55 4.83
N GLU A 40 -17.07 -5.97 5.96
CA GLU A 40 -16.64 -4.63 6.37
C GLU A 40 -15.14 -4.58 6.67
N ALA A 41 -14.60 -5.58 7.38
CA ALA A 41 -13.17 -5.66 7.66
C ALA A 41 -12.34 -5.82 6.37
N MET A 42 -12.78 -6.69 5.45
CA MET A 42 -12.11 -6.87 4.17
C MET A 42 -12.14 -5.60 3.32
N ARG A 43 -13.30 -4.93 3.28
CA ARG A 43 -13.46 -3.68 2.54
C ARG A 43 -12.55 -2.57 3.07
N ARG A 44 -12.38 -2.47 4.38
CA ARG A 44 -11.43 -1.53 4.99
C ARG A 44 -9.99 -1.81 4.57
N VAL A 45 -9.59 -3.08 4.61
CA VAL A 45 -8.25 -3.50 4.15
C VAL A 45 -8.03 -3.15 2.68
N GLU A 46 -9.03 -3.39 1.82
CA GLU A 46 -8.96 -3.05 0.40
C GLU A 46 -8.82 -1.54 0.17
N ILE A 47 -9.57 -0.73 0.92
CA ILE A 47 -9.47 0.74 0.88
C ILE A 47 -8.07 1.19 1.32
N ASP A 48 -7.56 0.66 2.44
CA ASP A 48 -6.26 1.04 2.98
C ASP A 48 -5.11 0.64 2.03
N LEU A 49 -5.17 -0.56 1.43
CA LEU A 49 -4.22 -0.99 0.41
C LEU A 49 -4.31 -0.13 -0.85
N GLY A 50 -5.51 0.23 -1.28
CA GLY A 50 -5.73 1.12 -2.43
C GLY A 50 -5.13 2.50 -2.18
N ALA A 51 -5.31 3.05 -0.99
CA ALA A 51 -4.73 4.33 -0.60
C ALA A 51 -3.19 4.26 -0.55
N ALA A 52 -2.62 3.19 0.01
CA ALA A 52 -1.18 2.98 0.03
C ALA A 52 -0.59 2.89 -1.39
N TRP A 53 -1.25 2.16 -2.29
CA TRP A 53 -0.84 2.07 -3.69
C TRP A 53 -0.93 3.41 -4.42
N ALA A 54 -2.00 4.17 -4.20
CA ALA A 54 -2.16 5.49 -4.80
C ALA A 54 -1.06 6.46 -4.35
N ALA A 55 -0.71 6.45 -3.07
CA ALA A 55 0.38 7.26 -2.53
C ALA A 55 1.75 6.85 -3.11
N PHE A 56 2.01 5.54 -3.22
CA PHE A 56 3.22 5.03 -3.85
C PHE A 56 3.32 5.45 -5.32
N GLU A 57 2.23 5.29 -6.08
CA GLU A 57 2.23 5.57 -7.51
C GLU A 57 2.40 7.07 -7.79
N ALA A 58 1.79 7.93 -6.98
CA ALA A 58 1.98 9.38 -7.05
C ALA A 58 3.44 9.77 -6.81
N GLU A 59 4.10 9.16 -5.82
CA GLU A 59 5.51 9.43 -5.54
C GLU A 59 6.43 8.89 -6.66
N ARG A 60 6.11 7.72 -7.20
CA ARG A 60 6.82 7.14 -8.35
C ARG A 60 6.73 8.07 -9.57
N GLU A 61 5.54 8.58 -9.87
CA GLU A 61 5.31 9.50 -10.98
C GLU A 61 6.03 10.85 -10.77
N ARG A 62 6.05 11.36 -9.53
CA ARG A 62 6.81 12.57 -9.15
C ARG A 62 8.30 12.40 -9.46
N VAL A 63 8.89 11.30 -8.99
CA VAL A 63 10.32 10.99 -9.23
C VAL A 63 10.59 10.79 -10.72
N GLN A 64 9.74 10.08 -11.44
CA GLN A 64 9.89 9.85 -12.88
C GLN A 64 9.82 11.16 -13.68
N THR A 65 8.91 12.06 -13.30
CA THR A 65 8.78 13.38 -13.92
C THR A 65 10.02 14.23 -13.66
N ALA A 66 10.49 14.28 -12.42
CA ALA A 66 11.72 14.98 -12.07
C ALA A 66 12.94 14.42 -12.85
N LEU A 67 13.07 13.10 -12.93
CA LEU A 67 14.15 12.46 -13.68
C LEU A 67 14.06 12.78 -15.18
N SER A 68 12.86 12.78 -15.76
CA SER A 68 12.64 13.13 -17.16
C SER A 68 13.11 14.57 -17.45
N LEU A 69 12.74 15.53 -16.60
CA LEU A 69 13.18 16.92 -16.71
C LEU A 69 14.71 17.05 -16.58
N VAL A 70 15.30 16.34 -15.63
CA VAL A 70 16.75 16.33 -15.42
C VAL A 70 17.48 15.72 -16.64
N SER A 71 16.98 14.63 -17.19
CA SER A 71 17.62 13.93 -18.33
C SER A 71 17.62 14.75 -19.62
N GLN A 72 16.65 15.64 -19.79
CA GLN A 72 16.55 16.55 -20.94
C GLN A 72 17.39 17.82 -20.77
N GLY A 73 17.95 18.06 -19.58
CA GLY A 73 18.70 19.28 -19.29
C GLY A 73 20.05 19.36 -20.01
N GLU A 74 20.20 20.38 -20.86
CA GLU A 74 21.48 20.94 -21.31
C GLU A 74 22.57 21.03 -20.21
N PRO A 75 22.29 21.44 -18.96
CA PRO A 75 23.34 21.55 -17.93
C PRO A 75 24.08 20.25 -17.61
N ILE A 76 23.49 19.07 -17.82
CA ILE A 76 24.22 17.80 -17.65
C ILE A 76 25.14 17.54 -18.84
N ARG A 77 24.68 17.85 -20.06
CA ARG A 77 25.49 17.71 -21.29
C ARG A 77 26.68 18.65 -21.26
N ALA A 78 26.45 19.93 -20.94
CA ALA A 78 27.52 20.92 -20.83
C ALA A 78 28.56 20.56 -19.76
N ALA A 79 28.13 19.93 -18.65
CA ALA A 79 29.05 19.46 -17.62
C ALA A 79 29.87 18.23 -18.04
N LEU A 80 29.41 17.43 -19.01
CA LEU A 80 30.15 16.29 -19.54
C LEU A 80 31.25 16.72 -20.53
N ASP A 81 31.05 17.82 -21.27
CA ASP A 81 31.99 18.30 -22.30
C ASP A 81 33.10 19.23 -21.76
N GLY A 82 33.05 19.59 -20.48
CA GLY A 82 34.00 20.51 -19.85
C GLY A 82 35.34 19.87 -19.44
N PRO A 83 36.43 20.67 -19.32
CA PRO A 83 37.76 20.18 -18.93
C PRO A 83 37.81 19.60 -17.49
N ASN A 84 36.85 19.95 -16.62
CA ASN A 84 36.69 19.44 -15.25
C ASN A 84 35.40 18.60 -15.08
N ALA A 85 35.02 17.86 -16.12
CA ALA A 85 33.71 17.20 -16.23
C ALA A 85 33.25 16.44 -14.96
N GLY A 86 34.15 15.72 -14.28
CA GLY A 86 33.78 14.95 -13.08
C GLY A 86 33.37 15.80 -11.87
N ALA A 87 34.07 16.91 -11.61
CA ALA A 87 33.80 17.78 -10.47
C ALA A 87 32.54 18.64 -10.69
N ASP A 88 32.43 19.22 -11.89
CA ASP A 88 31.32 20.08 -12.28
C ASP A 88 30.01 19.28 -12.39
N LEU A 89 30.07 18.06 -12.94
CA LEU A 89 28.93 17.16 -13.00
C LEU A 89 28.48 16.75 -11.60
N ARG A 90 29.41 16.48 -10.67
CA ARG A 90 29.06 16.12 -9.29
C ARG A 90 28.30 17.26 -8.59
N GLU A 91 28.79 18.49 -8.67
CA GLU A 91 28.12 19.64 -8.06
C GLU A 91 26.74 19.88 -8.68
N ARG A 92 26.62 19.79 -10.01
CA ARG A 92 25.32 19.89 -10.70
C ARG A 92 24.35 18.81 -10.24
N LEU A 93 24.80 17.56 -10.14
CA LEU A 93 23.97 16.45 -9.68
C LEU A 93 23.55 16.61 -8.23
N GLU A 94 24.39 17.19 -7.38
CA GLU A 94 24.04 17.50 -5.99
C GLU A 94 22.95 18.58 -5.92
N VAL A 95 23.09 19.66 -6.69
CA VAL A 95 22.06 20.71 -6.78
C VAL A 95 20.73 20.17 -7.30
N LEU A 96 20.75 19.36 -8.35
CA LEU A 96 19.53 18.75 -8.92
C LEU A 96 18.90 17.76 -7.96
N ARG A 97 19.71 16.95 -7.26
CA ARG A 97 19.25 16.02 -6.23
C ARG A 97 18.52 16.76 -5.10
N LEU A 98 19.12 17.84 -4.59
CA LEU A 98 18.51 18.65 -3.52
C LEU A 98 17.27 19.39 -4.01
N ARG A 99 17.29 19.94 -5.23
CA ARG A 99 16.16 20.67 -5.81
C ARG A 99 14.93 19.79 -6.02
N HIS A 100 15.11 18.55 -6.42
CA HIS A 100 14.03 17.60 -6.69
C HIS A 100 13.75 16.65 -5.51
N GLU A 101 14.41 16.86 -4.38
CA GLU A 101 14.29 16.04 -3.16
C GLU A 101 14.49 14.55 -3.45
N LEU A 102 15.52 14.24 -4.22
CA LEU A 102 15.89 12.87 -4.56
C LEU A 102 16.89 12.32 -3.52
N ASP A 103 16.73 11.05 -3.16
CA ASP A 103 17.68 10.38 -2.27
C ASP A 103 19.03 10.17 -2.94
N ILE A 104 18.96 9.75 -4.20
CA ILE A 104 20.11 9.45 -5.05
C ILE A 104 19.84 9.94 -6.48
N LEU A 105 20.89 10.44 -7.11
CA LEU A 105 20.89 10.77 -8.53
C LEU A 105 22.22 10.32 -9.14
N THR A 106 22.15 9.56 -10.21
CA THR A 106 23.31 8.93 -10.86
C THR A 106 23.20 9.08 -12.36
N VAL A 107 24.32 9.44 -12.99
CA VAL A 107 24.46 9.46 -14.46
C VAL A 107 25.14 8.17 -14.88
N VAL A 108 24.55 7.50 -15.86
CA VAL A 108 25.06 6.26 -16.45
C VAL A 108 25.28 6.45 -17.96
N ASP A 109 26.23 5.70 -18.51
CA ASP A 109 26.42 5.63 -19.96
C ASP A 109 25.41 4.65 -20.61
N ALA A 110 25.42 4.59 -21.95
CA ALA A 110 24.55 3.70 -22.71
C ALA A 110 24.80 2.21 -22.46
N SER A 111 25.95 1.84 -21.89
CA SER A 111 26.29 0.47 -21.49
C SER A 111 25.90 0.16 -20.04
N GLY A 112 25.30 1.12 -19.33
CA GLY A 112 24.90 0.99 -17.94
C GLY A 112 26.05 1.21 -16.93
N ARG A 113 27.22 1.65 -17.38
CA ARG A 113 28.31 2.00 -16.46
C ARG A 113 28.02 3.34 -15.81
N VAL A 114 28.28 3.43 -14.51
CA VAL A 114 28.14 4.67 -13.75
C VAL A 114 29.25 5.63 -14.14
N LEU A 115 28.88 6.81 -14.64
CA LEU A 115 29.81 7.89 -14.95
C LEU A 115 30.05 8.75 -13.71
N GLN A 116 28.98 9.13 -13.00
CA GLN A 116 29.07 9.97 -11.81
C GLN A 116 27.85 9.77 -10.89
N ARG A 117 28.09 9.85 -9.58
CA ARG A 117 27.06 9.83 -8.53
C ARG A 117 27.03 11.16 -7.78
N SER A 118 25.85 11.56 -7.33
CA SER A 118 25.64 12.69 -6.41
C SER A 118 26.09 12.40 -4.97
N ARG A 119 26.12 11.13 -4.54
CA ARG A 119 26.46 10.72 -3.16
C ARG A 119 27.53 9.62 -3.16
N THR A 120 28.27 9.51 -2.06
CA THR A 120 29.21 8.40 -1.81
C THR A 120 28.48 7.04 -1.85
N PRO A 121 29.16 5.94 -2.24
CA PRO A 121 30.57 5.86 -2.63
C PRO A 121 30.81 6.30 -4.07
N TYR A 122 31.82 7.15 -4.24
CA TYR A 122 32.37 7.53 -5.54
C TYR A 122 33.30 6.39 -5.99
N ARG A 123 33.03 5.81 -7.16
CA ARG A 123 33.94 4.87 -7.83
C ARG A 123 34.12 5.35 -9.25
#